data_AF-A0A6A5YZ19-F1
#
_entry.id   AF-A0A6A5YZ19-F1
#
_cell.length_a   1.000
_cell.length_b   1.000
_cell.length_c   1.000
_cell.angle_alpha   90.00
_cell.angle_beta   90.00
_cell.angle_gamma   90.00
#
_symmetry.space_group_name_H-M   'P 1'
#
loop_
_entity.id
_entity.type
_entity.pdbx_description
1 polymer ?
#
loop_
_entity_poly.entity_id
_entity_poly.type
_entity_poly.pdbx_seq_one_letter_code
_entity_poly.pdbx_strand_id
1 'polypeptide(L)'
;MDIGSRLVYTRNRIQYNTIDVAWPRRLLHIPSMTSIERTGTCTYSGIESPKYAVITYTWGRFQAPCGSPALPIKGTTWKIPPVLDTCFSVQSFQNVIDYIGETYEWIWLDVACIDQEQEEVKMSEVARQVGIFHGAMNAYAWLHSLPACEVDEGCQALGRIAWYHPLHRDDSSDESDNEVEERDKLILAHYKEQLQFIEETLHSIFLDPWFTSLWTLQESILRRDAYLLARDGLPIGHKAEMTVNEGGEVRSFSRWRTETIDTLGMSCRSISQSLQRYLDQGSFSKPDSEKATRILRMIEKVGFNFADAMNPNVQYSAARFRETNYPLDRIYGIVGIYRSVIPDSVQLPNPSEVTFDGLETAFASALNQSSPWLGQCFVHLEEPKPGKSWRIAQSSSVPRQLQEINANSPINYEGHFLLEDSGRVVAKGKACPMQVLWAYWSKMRQRGSPWATTWIGYPMTIAYDRIISEMWPACPIRRSYGPVVEWTNPELPDSQNDFSMTQHLLRQTRAQDLYVLHLGYQDGSFYRYPRGKDSLEVGLPVICRIVVSGCNDADEGSAEPILEEQGITWGLRLEKELGSRQRALGVILWRNDRGNWQRVGICTWFDHSKTRHDLIEWECPIF
;
A
#
# COMPACT_ATOMS: atom_id res chain seq x y z
N MET A 1 -19.73 35.60 -2.98
CA MET A 1 -19.10 35.00 -1.79
C MET A 1 -17.65 34.78 -2.12
N ASP A 2 -16.76 35.43 -1.39
CA ASP A 2 -15.34 35.43 -1.65
C ASP A 2 -14.72 34.12 -1.12
N ILE A 3 -14.50 33.16 -2.03
CA ILE A 3 -13.85 31.86 -1.77
C ILE A 3 -12.31 32.02 -1.78
N GLY A 4 -11.81 33.25 -1.93
CA GLY A 4 -10.40 33.56 -1.95
C GLY A 4 -9.85 33.82 -0.55
N SER A 5 -9.48 32.78 0.21
CA SER A 5 -8.17 32.73 0.88
C SER A 5 -8.04 31.56 1.85
N ARG A 6 -7.02 30.74 1.57
CA ARG A 6 -6.15 30.07 2.55
C ARG A 6 -6.85 29.20 3.58
N LEU A 7 -7.15 27.95 3.21
CA LEU A 7 -7.02 26.79 4.11
C LEU A 7 -6.87 25.51 3.27
N VAL A 8 -5.64 24.99 3.23
CA VAL A 8 -5.31 23.54 3.26
C VAL A 8 -6.12 22.63 2.31
N TYR A 9 -5.98 22.81 0.99
CA TYR A 9 -6.44 21.80 -0.01
C TYR A 9 -5.29 20.97 -0.60
N THR A 10 -4.07 21.06 -0.05
CA THR A 10 -2.89 20.35 -0.55
C THR A 10 -2.71 18.94 -0.04
N ARG A 11 -3.56 18.43 0.87
CA ARG A 11 -3.36 17.09 1.47
C ARG A 11 -3.80 15.91 0.61
N ASN A 12 -4.66 16.10 -0.40
CA ASN A 12 -5.25 14.98 -1.16
C ASN A 12 -4.78 14.85 -2.61
N ARG A 13 -3.87 15.73 -3.07
CA ARG A 13 -3.11 15.44 -4.29
C ARG A 13 -2.06 14.40 -3.91
N ILE A 14 -2.08 13.22 -4.55
CA ILE A 14 -1.06 12.19 -4.33
C ILE A 14 0.34 12.86 -4.38
N GLN A 15 1.28 12.32 -3.60
CA GLN A 15 2.69 12.72 -3.46
C GLN A 15 3.52 12.71 -4.77
N TYR A 16 2.91 12.91 -5.93
CA TYR A 16 3.51 13.24 -7.22
C TYR A 16 4.09 14.66 -7.23
N ASN A 17 4.68 15.14 -6.13
CA ASN A 17 5.37 16.43 -6.08
C ASN A 17 6.56 16.48 -7.06
N THR A 18 6.97 15.32 -7.57
CA THR A 18 8.05 15.15 -8.55
C THR A 18 7.56 15.13 -10.00
N ILE A 19 6.24 15.14 -10.26
CA ILE A 19 5.72 15.10 -11.63
C ILE A 19 5.61 16.52 -12.17
N ASP A 20 6.27 16.77 -13.29
CA ASP A 20 6.18 18.04 -13.99
C ASP A 20 4.77 18.28 -14.55
N VAL A 21 4.29 19.52 -14.40
CA VAL A 21 3.05 19.97 -15.04
C VAL A 21 3.24 19.93 -16.56
N ALA A 22 2.37 19.18 -17.24
CA ALA A 22 2.35 19.13 -18.70
C ALA A 22 1.17 19.96 -19.24
N TRP A 23 1.46 20.98 -20.04
CA TRP A 23 0.43 21.77 -20.71
C TRP A 23 -0.19 21.01 -21.90
N PRO A 24 -1.51 20.81 -21.96
CA PRO A 24 -2.15 20.08 -23.03
C PRO A 24 -1.80 20.58 -24.43
N ARG A 25 -1.79 19.71 -25.44
CA ARG A 25 -1.67 20.18 -26.83
C ARG A 25 -2.85 21.09 -27.20
N ARG A 26 -4.05 20.80 -26.69
CA ARG A 26 -5.24 21.62 -26.91
C ARG A 26 -6.05 21.75 -25.62
N LEU A 27 -6.80 22.85 -25.53
CA LEU A 27 -7.84 23.03 -24.52
C LEU A 27 -9.14 23.43 -25.22
N LEU A 28 -10.27 22.97 -24.70
CA LEU A 28 -11.58 23.44 -25.13
C LEU A 28 -11.88 24.76 -24.41
N HIS A 29 -12.07 25.83 -25.18
CA HIS A 29 -12.62 27.09 -24.69
C HIS A 29 -14.15 26.98 -24.62
N ILE A 30 -14.68 26.80 -23.41
CA ILE A 30 -16.08 26.46 -23.14
C ILE A 30 -17.04 27.48 -23.77
N PRO A 31 -16.91 28.81 -23.56
CA PRO A 31 -17.87 29.78 -24.07
C PRO A 31 -18.05 29.74 -25.60
N SER A 32 -16.99 29.38 -26.32
CA SER A 32 -17.01 29.31 -27.79
C SER A 32 -17.22 27.91 -28.34
N MET A 33 -17.21 26.88 -27.48
CA MET A 33 -17.10 25.47 -27.84
C MET A 33 -16.02 25.21 -28.92
N THR A 34 -14.85 25.83 -28.77
CA THR A 34 -13.74 25.73 -29.73
C THR A 34 -12.52 25.11 -29.06
N SER A 35 -12.02 24.01 -29.62
CA SER A 35 -10.76 23.39 -29.23
C SER A 35 -9.61 24.18 -29.83
N ILE A 36 -8.77 24.74 -28.97
CA ILE A 36 -7.70 25.67 -29.36
C ILE A 36 -6.36 24.99 -29.13
N GLU A 37 -5.54 24.95 -30.18
CA GLU A 37 -4.19 24.40 -30.10
C GLU A 37 -3.27 25.36 -29.36
N ARG A 38 -2.42 24.78 -28.53
CA ARG A 38 -1.37 25.49 -27.80
C ARG A 38 -0.37 26.07 -28.80
N THR A 39 -0.04 27.33 -28.60
CA THR A 39 1.10 28.00 -29.23
C THR A 39 2.22 28.15 -28.19
N GLY A 40 3.47 27.94 -28.60
CA GLY A 40 4.60 27.95 -27.68
C GLY A 40 4.52 26.86 -26.60
N THR A 41 4.84 27.22 -25.36
CA THR A 41 4.91 26.30 -24.22
C THR A 41 3.58 26.12 -23.48
N CYS A 42 2.73 27.15 -23.44
CA CYS A 42 1.49 27.14 -22.65
C CYS A 42 0.47 28.22 -23.06
N THR A 43 0.52 28.76 -24.28
CA THR A 43 -0.37 29.87 -24.71
C THR A 43 -1.54 29.37 -25.55
N TYR A 44 -2.78 29.71 -25.18
CA TYR A 44 -4.01 29.36 -25.90
C TYR A 44 -4.80 30.63 -26.18
N SER A 45 -5.07 30.92 -27.46
CA SER A 45 -5.78 32.16 -27.86
C SER A 45 -5.16 33.44 -27.30
N GLY A 46 -3.82 33.49 -27.19
CA GLY A 46 -3.09 34.63 -26.62
C GLY A 46 -3.06 34.68 -25.08
N ILE A 47 -3.73 33.76 -24.39
CA ILE A 47 -3.68 33.64 -22.93
C ILE A 47 -2.58 32.66 -22.55
N GLU A 48 -1.57 33.14 -21.84
CA GLU A 48 -0.50 32.31 -21.31
C GLU A 48 -0.97 31.59 -20.04
N SER A 49 -0.75 30.27 -19.99
CA SER A 49 -1.04 29.42 -18.83
C SER A 49 -2.47 29.58 -18.27
N PRO A 50 -3.53 29.47 -19.10
CA PRO A 50 -4.90 29.64 -18.62
C PRO A 50 -5.23 28.59 -17.55
N LYS A 51 -6.03 28.99 -16.56
CA LYS A 51 -6.60 28.04 -15.59
C LYS A 51 -7.59 27.14 -16.33
N TYR A 52 -7.45 25.82 -16.15
CA TYR A 52 -8.35 24.85 -16.76
C TYR A 52 -8.79 23.78 -15.77
N ALA A 53 -9.96 23.21 -16.03
CA ALA A 53 -10.46 21.99 -15.39
C ALA A 53 -10.18 20.76 -16.26
N VAL A 54 -10.26 19.57 -15.65
CA VAL A 54 -10.21 18.29 -16.35
C VAL A 54 -11.46 17.47 -16.04
N ILE A 55 -11.93 16.66 -16.98
CA ILE A 55 -13.05 15.74 -16.78
C ILE A 55 -12.67 14.31 -17.15
N THR A 56 -13.05 13.35 -16.30
CA THR A 56 -12.93 11.89 -16.54
C THR A 56 -14.31 11.28 -16.77
N TYR A 57 -14.43 10.48 -17.83
CA TYR A 57 -15.68 9.91 -18.35
C TYR A 57 -15.38 8.74 -19.31
N THR A 58 -16.41 8.10 -19.89
CA THR A 58 -16.27 6.83 -20.64
C THR A 58 -16.74 6.87 -22.09
N TRP A 59 -16.62 8.03 -22.76
CA TRP A 59 -17.12 8.21 -24.14
C TRP A 59 -16.57 7.23 -25.16
N GLY A 60 -15.27 6.94 -25.14
CA GLY A 60 -14.62 6.05 -26.12
C GLY A 60 -15.19 4.63 -26.19
N ARG A 61 -15.96 4.19 -25.19
CA ARG A 61 -16.64 2.89 -25.16
C ARG A 61 -17.95 2.86 -25.91
N PHE A 62 -18.55 4.03 -26.09
CA PHE A 62 -19.93 4.19 -26.53
C PHE A 62 -20.00 4.98 -27.83
N GLN A 63 -18.99 4.84 -28.69
CA GLN A 63 -18.97 5.52 -29.98
C GLN A 63 -20.15 5.04 -30.84
N ALA A 64 -20.94 5.98 -31.34
CA ALA A 64 -22.06 5.69 -32.22
C ALA A 64 -21.64 5.56 -33.69
N PRO A 65 -22.51 4.99 -34.54
CA PRO A 65 -22.31 5.00 -35.99
C PRO A 65 -22.17 6.43 -36.56
N CYS A 66 -21.48 6.54 -37.69
CA CYS A 66 -21.34 7.81 -38.40
C CYS A 66 -22.72 8.41 -38.73
N GLY A 67 -22.87 9.71 -38.48
CA GLY A 67 -24.13 10.44 -38.67
C GLY A 67 -24.98 10.60 -37.41
N SER A 68 -24.66 9.89 -36.33
CA SER A 68 -25.23 10.16 -35.02
C SER A 68 -24.79 11.53 -34.46
N PRO A 69 -25.55 12.12 -33.51
CA PRO A 69 -25.18 13.38 -32.88
C PRO A 69 -23.82 13.31 -32.17
N ALA A 70 -23.05 14.39 -32.30
CA ALA A 70 -21.80 14.60 -31.58
C ALA A 70 -21.82 15.98 -30.91
N LEU A 71 -20.93 16.22 -29.95
CA LEU A 71 -20.75 17.55 -29.38
C LEU A 71 -20.37 18.56 -30.48
N PRO A 72 -20.93 19.78 -30.45
CA PRO A 72 -20.71 20.80 -31.49
C PRO A 72 -19.36 21.53 -31.32
N ILE A 73 -18.28 20.79 -31.09
CA ILE A 73 -16.94 21.34 -30.90
C ILE A 73 -16.36 21.80 -32.24
N LYS A 74 -15.78 22.99 -32.25
CA LYS A 74 -15.11 23.61 -33.40
C LYS A 74 -13.59 23.59 -33.22
N GLY A 75 -12.87 23.89 -34.30
CA GLY A 75 -11.42 24.11 -34.26
C GLY A 75 -10.57 22.84 -34.27
N THR A 76 -11.16 21.64 -34.25
CA THR A 76 -10.44 20.38 -34.44
C THR A 76 -10.17 20.09 -35.91
N THR A 77 -9.10 19.36 -36.20
CA THR A 77 -8.79 18.82 -37.54
C THR A 77 -9.45 17.46 -37.79
N TRP A 78 -9.91 16.79 -36.74
CA TRP A 78 -10.64 15.53 -36.77
C TRP A 78 -12.14 15.75 -36.51
N LYS A 79 -12.94 14.74 -36.87
CA LYS A 79 -14.36 14.72 -36.53
C LYS A 79 -14.54 14.28 -35.07
N ILE A 80 -15.39 14.99 -34.34
CA ILE A 80 -15.78 14.57 -32.99
C ILE A 80 -16.55 13.24 -33.11
N PRO A 81 -16.08 12.16 -32.47
CA PRO A 81 -16.77 10.87 -32.54
C PRO A 81 -18.14 11.01 -31.90
N PRO A 82 -19.25 10.55 -32.52
CA PRO A 82 -20.57 10.63 -31.91
C PRO A 82 -20.72 9.60 -30.78
N VAL A 83 -21.75 9.75 -29.94
CA VAL A 83 -22.04 8.84 -28.80
C VAL A 83 -23.38 8.12 -28.96
N LEU A 84 -23.45 6.88 -28.48
CA LEU A 84 -24.68 6.11 -28.40
C LEU A 84 -25.61 6.76 -27.37
N ASP A 85 -26.75 7.27 -27.85
CA ASP A 85 -27.76 7.94 -27.02
C ASP A 85 -28.38 7.02 -25.96
N THR A 86 -28.28 5.70 -26.14
CA THR A 86 -28.66 4.70 -25.14
C THR A 86 -27.76 4.70 -23.90
N CYS A 87 -26.57 5.28 -23.99
CA CYS A 87 -25.64 5.42 -22.88
C CYS A 87 -25.82 6.78 -22.22
N PHE A 88 -25.62 7.85 -22.98
CA PHE A 88 -25.95 9.21 -22.57
C PHE A 88 -26.09 10.12 -23.79
N SER A 89 -26.86 11.20 -23.63
CA SER A 89 -27.13 12.15 -24.71
C SER A 89 -26.04 13.21 -24.84
N VAL A 90 -25.90 13.78 -26.05
CA VAL A 90 -25.06 14.96 -26.30
C VAL A 90 -25.48 16.14 -25.40
N GLN A 91 -26.78 16.29 -25.14
CA GLN A 91 -27.31 17.34 -24.26
C GLN A 91 -26.85 17.14 -22.81
N SER A 92 -26.90 15.91 -22.30
CA SER A 92 -26.41 15.60 -20.95
C SER A 92 -24.92 15.94 -20.82
N PHE A 93 -24.12 15.65 -21.85
CA PHE A 93 -22.70 16.03 -21.82
C PHE A 93 -22.49 17.55 -21.92
N GLN A 94 -23.32 18.24 -22.72
CA GLN A 94 -23.27 19.70 -22.78
C GLN A 94 -23.61 20.33 -21.42
N ASN A 95 -24.61 19.82 -20.69
CA ASN A 95 -24.94 20.30 -19.34
C ASN A 95 -23.75 20.20 -18.38
N VAL A 96 -22.95 19.13 -18.47
CA VAL A 96 -21.74 18.96 -17.68
C VAL A 96 -20.68 20.00 -18.04
N ILE A 97 -20.47 20.23 -19.34
CA ILE A 97 -19.53 21.26 -19.83
C ILE A 97 -19.97 22.64 -19.36
N ASP A 98 -21.27 22.94 -19.44
CA ASP A 98 -21.85 24.21 -19.02
C ASP A 98 -21.69 24.42 -17.51
N TYR A 99 -21.94 23.39 -16.69
CA TYR A 99 -21.72 23.44 -15.24
C TYR A 99 -20.26 23.73 -14.89
N ILE A 100 -19.30 23.05 -15.54
CA ILE A 100 -17.87 23.34 -15.35
C ILE A 100 -17.55 24.77 -15.84
N GLY A 101 -18.22 25.21 -16.91
CA GLY A 101 -18.17 26.54 -17.50
C GLY A 101 -18.54 27.68 -16.56
N GLU A 102 -19.32 27.43 -15.51
CA GLU A 102 -19.65 28.42 -14.48
C GLU A 102 -18.42 28.87 -13.68
N THR A 103 -17.40 28.01 -13.59
CA THR A 103 -16.17 28.27 -12.82
C THR A 103 -14.94 28.44 -13.72
N TYR A 104 -14.89 27.75 -14.86
CA TYR A 104 -13.72 27.68 -15.73
C TYR A 104 -14.07 28.05 -17.17
N GLU A 105 -13.24 28.87 -17.81
CA GLU A 105 -13.37 29.14 -19.25
C GLU A 105 -12.76 28.02 -20.12
N TRP A 106 -11.87 27.22 -19.53
CA TRP A 106 -11.07 26.21 -20.22
C TRP A 106 -11.23 24.85 -19.56
N ILE A 107 -11.38 23.83 -20.39
CA ILE A 107 -11.44 22.43 -19.95
C ILE A 107 -10.58 21.56 -20.86
N TRP A 108 -9.94 20.57 -20.27
CA TRP A 108 -9.37 19.44 -20.98
C TRP A 108 -10.35 18.27 -20.94
N LEU A 109 -10.77 17.81 -22.11
CA LEU A 109 -11.60 16.63 -22.30
C LEU A 109 -11.19 15.89 -23.58
N ASP A 110 -11.09 14.57 -23.50
CA ASP A 110 -10.41 13.72 -24.48
C ASP A 110 -10.85 13.97 -25.92
N VAL A 111 -12.16 13.94 -26.19
CA VAL A 111 -12.69 14.03 -27.57
C VAL A 111 -12.44 15.38 -28.23
N ALA A 112 -12.23 16.43 -27.44
CA ALA A 112 -11.93 17.78 -27.92
C ALA A 112 -10.42 18.07 -27.97
N CYS A 113 -9.64 17.44 -27.09
CA CYS A 113 -8.26 17.84 -26.84
C CYS A 113 -7.22 16.87 -27.41
N ILE A 114 -7.62 15.63 -27.67
CA ILE A 114 -6.77 14.57 -28.23
C ILE A 114 -7.25 14.29 -29.66
N ASP A 115 -6.32 14.26 -30.61
CA ASP A 115 -6.63 13.89 -32.00
C ASP A 115 -7.14 12.45 -32.06
N GLN A 116 -8.38 12.27 -32.52
CA GLN A 116 -9.04 10.97 -32.54
C GLN A 116 -8.73 10.16 -33.81
N GLU A 117 -8.06 10.76 -34.81
CA GLU A 117 -7.79 10.16 -36.11
C GLU A 117 -6.28 9.91 -36.34
N GLN A 118 -5.39 10.63 -35.64
CA GLN A 118 -3.93 10.46 -35.74
C GLN A 118 -3.33 9.77 -34.51
N GLU A 119 -3.02 8.47 -34.63
CA GLU A 119 -2.55 7.64 -33.51
C GLU A 119 -1.24 8.15 -32.87
N GLU A 120 -0.27 8.65 -33.65
CA GLU A 120 0.97 9.19 -33.09
C GLU A 120 0.73 10.42 -32.20
N VAL A 121 -0.14 11.33 -32.65
CA VAL A 121 -0.50 12.53 -31.89
C VAL A 121 -1.29 12.15 -30.64
N LYS A 122 -2.23 11.22 -30.78
CA LYS A 122 -3.01 10.67 -29.67
C LYS A 122 -2.12 10.06 -28.60
N MET A 123 -1.23 9.15 -28.98
CA MET A 123 -0.34 8.47 -28.04
C MET A 123 0.64 9.43 -27.39
N SER A 124 1.11 10.46 -28.12
CA SER A 124 1.94 11.53 -27.54
C SER A 124 1.19 12.33 -26.47
N GLU A 125 -0.11 12.58 -26.62
CA GLU A 125 -0.89 13.33 -25.62
C GLU A 125 -1.29 12.43 -24.45
N VAL A 126 -1.66 11.17 -24.69
CA VAL A 126 -1.92 10.16 -23.64
C VAL A 126 -0.70 9.98 -22.74
N ALA A 127 0.51 9.94 -23.31
CA ALA A 127 1.75 9.86 -22.53
C ALA A 127 1.93 11.05 -21.55
N ARG A 128 1.29 12.20 -21.82
CA ARG A 128 1.35 13.42 -21.00
C ARG A 128 0.16 13.57 -20.06
N GLN A 129 -0.81 12.66 -20.11
CA GLN A 129 -2.07 12.76 -19.37
C GLN A 129 -1.85 12.95 -17.87
N VAL A 130 -0.85 12.29 -17.29
CA VAL A 130 -0.52 12.43 -15.86
C VAL A 130 -0.16 13.88 -15.50
N GLY A 131 0.75 14.49 -16.26
CA GLY A 131 1.14 15.90 -16.07
C GLY A 131 0.00 16.87 -16.38
N ILE A 132 -0.91 16.52 -17.30
CA ILE A 132 -2.11 17.32 -17.62
C ILE A 132 -3.10 17.29 -16.46
N PHE A 133 -3.40 16.12 -15.89
CA PHE A 133 -4.27 16.00 -14.72
C PHE A 133 -3.68 16.70 -13.50
N HIS A 134 -2.35 16.63 -13.33
CA HIS A 134 -1.62 17.33 -12.28
C HIS A 134 -1.72 18.86 -12.43
N GLY A 135 -1.63 19.39 -13.66
CA GLY A 135 -1.73 20.82 -13.96
C GLY A 135 -3.13 21.43 -13.83
N ALA A 136 -4.18 20.61 -13.90
CA ALA A 136 -5.56 21.10 -13.85
C ALA A 136 -5.91 21.64 -12.45
N MET A 137 -6.70 22.72 -12.40
CA MET A 137 -7.16 23.31 -11.15
C MET A 137 -8.09 22.35 -10.41
N ASN A 138 -9.19 21.95 -11.07
CA ASN A 138 -10.13 20.96 -10.57
C ASN A 138 -10.26 19.80 -11.54
N ALA A 139 -10.63 18.63 -11.00
CA ALA A 139 -11.03 17.48 -11.75
C ALA A 139 -12.51 17.17 -11.48
N TYR A 140 -13.17 16.60 -12.48
CA TYR A 140 -14.57 16.20 -12.40
C TYR A 140 -14.69 14.76 -12.92
N ALA A 141 -15.42 13.92 -12.21
CA ALA A 141 -15.72 12.56 -12.62
C ALA A 141 -17.21 12.44 -12.89
N TRP A 142 -17.57 12.19 -14.15
CA TRP A 142 -18.95 12.18 -14.58
C TRP A 142 -19.52 10.76 -14.62
N LEU A 143 -20.42 10.48 -13.68
CA LEU A 143 -21.22 9.26 -13.58
C LEU A 143 -22.51 9.48 -14.39
N HIS A 144 -22.55 8.95 -15.60
CA HIS A 144 -23.59 9.29 -16.58
C HIS A 144 -24.81 8.37 -16.56
N SER A 145 -24.84 7.34 -15.72
CA SER A 145 -25.93 6.36 -15.69
C SER A 145 -27.13 6.82 -14.85
N LEU A 146 -26.86 7.49 -13.73
CA LEU A 146 -27.87 7.81 -12.71
C LEU A 146 -28.04 9.33 -12.55
N PRO A 147 -29.27 9.83 -12.31
CA PRO A 147 -29.51 11.25 -12.00
C PRO A 147 -28.98 11.63 -10.61
N ALA A 148 -28.78 12.93 -10.37
CA ALA A 148 -28.17 13.40 -9.13
C ALA A 148 -28.94 12.99 -7.88
N CYS A 149 -30.27 13.05 -7.90
CA CYS A 149 -31.10 12.68 -6.75
C CYS A 149 -30.88 11.24 -6.27
N GLU A 150 -30.68 10.29 -7.19
CA GLU A 150 -30.49 8.87 -6.86
C GLU A 150 -29.07 8.59 -6.34
N VAL A 151 -28.05 9.14 -6.99
CA VAL A 151 -26.65 8.90 -6.58
C VAL A 151 -26.34 9.62 -5.27
N ASP A 152 -26.87 10.83 -5.10
CA ASP A 152 -26.64 11.64 -3.90
C ASP A 152 -27.17 10.96 -2.64
N GLU A 153 -28.42 10.48 -2.67
CA GLU A 153 -29.00 9.74 -1.54
C GLU A 153 -28.16 8.49 -1.17
N GLY A 154 -27.71 7.75 -2.19
CA GLY A 154 -26.86 6.58 -2.02
C GLY A 154 -25.51 6.91 -1.39
N CYS A 155 -24.77 7.86 -1.96
CA CYS A 155 -23.47 8.29 -1.44
C CYS A 155 -23.57 8.81 0.00
N GLN A 156 -24.59 9.61 0.31
CA GLN A 156 -24.85 10.10 1.66
C GLN A 156 -25.10 8.97 2.65
N ALA A 157 -25.93 8.01 2.27
CA ALA A 157 -26.28 6.89 3.14
C ALA A 157 -25.05 6.01 3.41
N LEU A 158 -24.23 5.74 2.40
CA LEU A 158 -22.95 5.05 2.57
C LEU A 158 -22.03 5.81 3.52
N GLY A 159 -21.94 7.13 3.40
CA GLY A 159 -21.19 7.98 4.32
C GLY A 159 -21.69 7.85 5.77
N ARG A 160 -23.00 7.94 6.01
CA ARG A 160 -23.58 7.79 7.36
C ARG A 160 -23.30 6.42 7.98
N ILE A 161 -23.38 5.35 7.17
CA ILE A 161 -23.09 3.98 7.62
C ILE A 161 -21.59 3.83 7.93
N ALA A 162 -20.73 4.33 7.04
CA ALA A 162 -19.27 4.24 7.17
C ALA A 162 -18.73 4.94 8.43
N TRP A 163 -19.39 6.02 8.86
CA TRP A 163 -18.98 6.84 10.01
C TRP A 163 -19.96 6.75 11.18
N TYR A 164 -20.76 5.68 11.25
CA TYR A 164 -21.69 5.46 12.34
C TYR A 164 -20.96 5.33 13.69
N HIS A 165 -21.27 6.24 14.62
CA HIS A 165 -20.75 6.22 15.98
C HIS A 165 -21.93 6.22 16.98
N PRO A 166 -22.22 5.11 17.67
CA PRO A 166 -23.44 4.96 18.48
C PRO A 166 -23.43 5.79 19.78
N LEU A 167 -22.28 6.33 20.19
CA LEU A 167 -22.14 7.10 21.42
C LEU A 167 -21.66 8.51 21.07
N HIS A 168 -22.49 9.54 21.23
CA HIS A 168 -22.11 10.94 21.00
C HIS A 168 -21.11 11.51 22.04
N ARG A 169 -20.23 10.68 22.61
CA ARG A 169 -19.25 11.12 23.59
C ARG A 169 -18.05 11.75 22.88
N ASP A 170 -17.67 12.94 23.35
CA ASP A 170 -16.37 13.53 23.08
C ASP A 170 -15.27 12.48 23.35
N ASP A 171 -14.28 12.40 22.46
CA ASP A 171 -13.12 11.49 22.45
C ASP A 171 -12.28 11.54 23.77
N SER A 172 -12.87 11.18 24.90
CA SER A 172 -12.14 11.03 26.16
C SER A 172 -11.37 9.72 26.10
N SER A 173 -10.05 9.79 26.29
CA SER A 173 -9.10 8.67 26.22
C SER A 173 -9.30 7.56 27.27
N ASP A 174 -10.33 7.65 28.11
CA ASP A 174 -10.58 6.77 29.25
C ASP A 174 -11.79 5.85 28.99
N GLU A 175 -11.88 5.24 27.80
CA GLU A 175 -12.89 4.21 27.55
C GLU A 175 -12.53 2.92 28.31
N SER A 176 -13.48 2.37 29.05
CA SER A 176 -13.33 1.05 29.67
C SER A 176 -13.49 -0.07 28.64
N ASP A 177 -12.87 -1.24 28.85
CA ASP A 177 -13.01 -2.41 27.96
C ASP A 177 -14.48 -2.78 27.68
N ASN A 178 -15.35 -2.63 28.69
CA ASN A 178 -16.78 -2.88 28.56
C ASN A 178 -17.47 -1.88 27.61
N GLU A 179 -17.08 -0.60 27.63
CA GLU A 179 -17.64 0.41 26.72
C GLU A 179 -17.22 0.17 25.28
N VAL A 180 -15.97 -0.29 25.06
CA VAL A 180 -15.49 -0.68 23.72
C VAL A 180 -16.28 -1.87 23.19
N GLU A 181 -16.51 -2.90 24.01
CA GLU A 181 -17.28 -4.09 23.62
C GLU A 181 -18.74 -3.74 23.29
N GLU A 182 -19.40 -2.93 24.12
CA GLU A 182 -20.77 -2.49 23.87
C GLU A 182 -20.87 -1.61 22.61
N ARG A 183 -19.91 -0.70 22.40
CA ARG A 183 -19.83 0.07 21.15
C ARG A 183 -19.70 -0.85 19.93
N ASP A 184 -18.80 -1.83 20.00
CA ASP A 184 -18.59 -2.78 18.90
C ASP A 184 -19.84 -3.64 18.61
N LYS A 185 -20.60 -4.02 19.64
CA LYS A 185 -21.90 -4.71 19.48
C LYS A 185 -22.94 -3.84 18.78
N LEU A 186 -23.04 -2.55 19.15
CA LEU A 186 -23.97 -1.60 18.52
C LEU A 186 -23.61 -1.35 17.06
N ILE A 187 -22.32 -1.18 16.75
CA ILE A 187 -21.84 -1.04 15.37
C ILE A 187 -22.15 -2.31 14.57
N LEU A 188 -21.89 -3.51 15.12
CA LEU A 188 -22.21 -4.77 14.45
C LEU A 188 -23.72 -4.89 14.16
N ALA A 189 -24.57 -4.55 15.12
CA ALA A 189 -26.03 -4.56 14.94
C ALA A 189 -26.45 -3.59 13.81
N HIS A 190 -25.88 -2.38 13.81
CA HIS A 190 -26.11 -1.41 12.75
C HIS A 190 -25.71 -1.96 11.37
N TYR A 191 -24.51 -2.54 11.23
CA TYR A 191 -24.09 -3.13 9.96
C TYR A 191 -25.03 -4.26 9.52
N LYS A 192 -25.45 -5.16 10.42
CA LYS A 192 -26.39 -6.25 10.11
C LYS A 192 -27.69 -5.74 9.51
N GLU A 193 -28.26 -4.68 10.09
CA GLU A 193 -29.49 -4.05 9.59
C GLU A 193 -29.29 -3.39 8.22
N GLN A 194 -28.10 -2.88 7.94
CA GLN A 194 -27.80 -2.12 6.73
C GLN A 194 -27.22 -2.95 5.57
N LEU A 195 -26.86 -4.23 5.77
CA LEU A 195 -26.19 -5.06 4.74
C LEU A 195 -26.94 -5.05 3.39
N GLN A 196 -28.26 -5.21 3.39
CA GLN A 196 -29.05 -5.24 2.16
C GLN A 196 -28.97 -3.89 1.43
N PHE A 197 -29.14 -2.80 2.17
CA PHE A 197 -29.11 -1.46 1.63
C PHE A 197 -27.72 -1.08 1.08
N ILE A 198 -26.65 -1.45 1.79
CA ILE A 198 -25.26 -1.28 1.32
C ILE A 198 -25.05 -2.00 -0.01
N GLU A 199 -25.48 -3.27 -0.09
CA GLU A 199 -25.33 -4.09 -1.31
C GLU A 199 -26.08 -3.46 -2.50
N GLU A 200 -27.34 -3.06 -2.32
CA GLU A 200 -28.17 -2.45 -3.37
C GLU A 200 -27.62 -1.09 -3.83
N THR A 201 -27.19 -0.26 -2.88
CA THR A 201 -26.66 1.07 -3.16
C THR A 201 -25.34 0.99 -3.93
N LEU A 202 -24.40 0.18 -3.45
CA LEU A 202 -23.12 -0.03 -4.17
C LEU A 202 -23.35 -0.66 -5.54
N HIS A 203 -24.34 -1.53 -5.67
CA HIS A 203 -24.67 -2.14 -6.96
C HIS A 203 -25.18 -1.09 -7.93
N SER A 204 -26.12 -0.25 -7.50
CA SER A 204 -26.65 0.85 -8.32
C SER A 204 -25.53 1.80 -8.78
N ILE A 205 -24.68 2.27 -7.86
CA ILE A 205 -23.61 3.22 -8.17
C ILE A 205 -22.53 2.58 -9.05
N PHE A 206 -22.05 1.38 -8.71
CA PHE A 206 -20.93 0.73 -9.41
C PHE A 206 -21.33 0.04 -10.72
N LEU A 207 -22.61 0.01 -11.06
CA LEU A 207 -23.06 -0.32 -12.41
C LEU A 207 -22.72 0.78 -13.44
N ASP A 208 -22.38 2.00 -12.99
CA ASP A 208 -21.95 3.04 -13.90
C ASP A 208 -20.66 2.62 -14.65
N PRO A 209 -20.60 2.75 -15.98
CA PRO A 209 -19.43 2.36 -16.77
C PRO A 209 -18.13 3.04 -16.37
N TRP A 210 -18.19 4.19 -15.68
CA TRP A 210 -17.03 4.82 -15.08
C TRP A 210 -16.30 3.85 -14.13
N PHE A 211 -17.01 3.02 -13.37
CA PHE A 211 -16.43 2.00 -12.49
C PHE A 211 -16.03 0.70 -13.21
N THR A 212 -16.11 0.61 -14.53
CA THR A 212 -15.53 -0.52 -15.26
C THR A 212 -14.39 -0.11 -16.17
N SER A 213 -14.06 1.19 -16.24
CA SER A 213 -12.96 1.67 -17.09
C SER A 213 -11.59 1.60 -16.45
N LEU A 214 -10.61 1.12 -17.22
CA LEU A 214 -9.21 1.12 -16.79
C LEU A 214 -8.66 2.56 -16.73
N TRP A 215 -9.00 3.36 -17.74
CA TRP A 215 -8.56 4.76 -17.81
C TRP A 215 -9.11 5.57 -16.65
N THR A 216 -10.39 5.37 -16.30
CA THR A 216 -11.00 6.04 -15.15
C THR A 216 -10.41 5.57 -13.82
N LEU A 217 -9.97 4.30 -13.71
CA LEU A 217 -9.19 3.86 -12.55
C LEU A 217 -7.91 4.69 -12.42
N GLN A 218 -7.12 4.81 -13.49
CA GLN A 218 -5.93 5.66 -13.49
C GLN A 218 -6.26 7.09 -13.06
N GLU A 219 -7.26 7.68 -13.68
CA GLU A 219 -7.66 9.06 -13.43
C GLU A 219 -8.17 9.28 -11.99
N SER A 220 -8.88 8.30 -11.43
CA SER A 220 -9.35 8.31 -10.04
C SER A 220 -8.21 8.31 -9.03
N ILE A 221 -7.09 7.69 -9.38
CA ILE A 221 -5.89 7.68 -8.56
C ILE A 221 -5.19 9.02 -8.70
N LEU A 222 -5.02 9.51 -9.92
CA LEU A 222 -4.37 10.80 -10.18
C LEU A 222 -5.10 11.98 -9.53
N ARG A 223 -6.44 11.94 -9.50
CA ARG A 223 -7.31 13.01 -8.98
C ARG A 223 -8.40 12.44 -8.08
N ARG A 224 -7.99 11.95 -6.90
CA ARG A 224 -8.93 11.54 -5.84
C ARG A 224 -9.85 12.69 -5.41
N ASP A 225 -9.37 13.93 -5.54
CA ASP A 225 -10.10 15.17 -5.31
C ASP A 225 -11.13 15.51 -6.42
N ALA A 226 -11.29 14.67 -7.44
CA ALA A 226 -12.26 14.93 -8.50
C ALA A 226 -13.68 14.95 -7.95
N TYR A 227 -14.43 16.01 -8.27
CA TYR A 227 -15.83 16.14 -7.91
C TYR A 227 -16.69 15.18 -8.71
N LEU A 228 -17.60 14.47 -8.03
CA LEU A 228 -18.54 13.59 -8.70
C LEU A 228 -19.69 14.40 -9.28
N LEU A 229 -19.94 14.22 -10.58
CA LEU A 229 -21.09 14.78 -11.29
C LEU A 229 -22.01 13.63 -11.71
N ALA A 230 -23.31 13.83 -11.61
CA ALA A 230 -24.31 12.86 -12.06
C ALA A 230 -24.69 13.05 -13.54
N ARG A 231 -25.59 12.21 -14.07
CA ARG A 231 -26.01 12.20 -15.47
C ARG A 231 -26.52 13.56 -15.99
N ASP A 232 -27.20 14.29 -15.14
CA ASP A 232 -27.78 15.61 -15.44
C ASP A 232 -26.76 16.75 -15.41
N GLY A 233 -25.50 16.46 -15.06
CA GLY A 233 -24.40 17.42 -14.94
C GLY A 233 -24.35 18.12 -13.59
N LEU A 234 -25.22 17.74 -12.64
CA LEU A 234 -25.24 18.32 -11.31
C LEU A 234 -24.20 17.67 -10.40
N PRO A 235 -23.62 18.44 -9.46
CA PRO A 235 -22.72 17.89 -8.47
C PRO A 235 -23.47 16.94 -7.54
N ILE A 236 -22.88 15.78 -7.30
CA ILE A 236 -23.32 14.87 -6.23
C ILE A 236 -22.81 15.47 -4.93
N GLY A 237 -23.67 15.64 -3.93
CA GLY A 237 -23.30 16.33 -2.72
C GLY A 237 -24.48 16.61 -1.82
N HIS A 238 -24.20 16.84 -0.55
CA HIS A 238 -25.23 16.90 0.47
C HIS A 238 -25.07 18.08 1.40
N LYS A 239 -26.17 18.50 2.03
CA LYS A 239 -26.10 19.41 3.17
C LYS A 239 -25.56 18.63 4.37
N ALA A 240 -24.29 18.77 4.66
CA ALA A 240 -23.72 18.29 5.90
C ALA A 240 -24.12 19.26 7.02
N GLU A 241 -24.84 18.77 8.03
CA GLU A 241 -25.02 19.49 9.28
C GLU A 241 -23.73 19.39 10.08
N MET A 242 -23.07 20.52 10.29
CA MET A 242 -21.89 20.63 11.14
C MET A 242 -22.30 21.22 12.46
N THR A 243 -22.02 20.50 13.53
CA THR A 243 -22.21 20.97 14.90
C THR A 243 -20.86 21.40 15.45
N VAL A 244 -20.68 22.70 15.70
CA VAL A 244 -19.44 23.25 16.28
C VAL A 244 -19.73 23.70 17.70
N ASN A 245 -18.93 23.20 18.65
CA ASN A 245 -18.92 23.68 20.03
C ASN A 245 -17.91 24.82 20.14
N GLU A 246 -18.38 26.06 19.98
CA GLU A 246 -17.57 27.26 20.20
C GLU A 246 -17.98 27.92 21.52
N GLY A 247 -17.11 27.86 22.53
CA GLY A 247 -17.35 28.52 23.82
C GLY A 247 -18.47 27.89 24.66
N GLY A 248 -18.79 26.61 24.45
CA GLY A 248 -19.88 25.92 25.16
C GLY A 248 -21.26 26.10 24.52
N GLU A 249 -21.37 26.85 23.43
CA GLU A 249 -22.57 26.90 22.60
C GLU A 249 -22.44 25.92 21.42
N VAL A 250 -23.42 25.03 21.31
CA VAL A 250 -23.63 24.15 20.15
C VAL A 250 -24.23 24.99 19.02
N ARG A 251 -23.46 25.27 17.95
CA ARG A 251 -24.00 25.89 16.73
C ARG A 251 -24.07 24.87 15.61
N SER A 252 -25.27 24.67 15.05
CA SER A 252 -25.46 23.85 13.86
C SER A 252 -25.48 24.74 12.62
N PHE A 253 -24.60 24.45 11.67
CA PHE A 253 -24.60 25.07 10.35
C PHE A 253 -24.68 23.97 9.29
N SER A 254 -25.56 24.13 8.30
CA SER A 254 -25.55 23.26 7.13
C SER A 254 -24.58 23.81 6.09
N ARG A 255 -23.59 23.01 5.69
CA ARG A 255 -22.70 23.31 4.58
C ARG A 255 -22.90 22.29 3.48
N TRP A 256 -23.07 22.75 2.24
CA TRP A 256 -23.06 21.85 1.10
C TRP A 256 -21.67 21.24 0.96
N ARG A 257 -21.59 19.92 1.04
CA ARG A 257 -20.38 19.13 0.81
C ARG A 257 -20.56 18.39 -0.50
N THR A 258 -19.80 18.78 -1.50
CA THR A 258 -19.72 18.05 -2.77
C THR A 258 -18.97 16.74 -2.54
N GLU A 259 -19.51 15.65 -3.07
CA GLU A 259 -18.85 14.35 -3.09
C GLU A 259 -17.70 14.34 -4.09
N THR A 260 -16.66 13.62 -3.71
CA THR A 260 -15.46 13.40 -4.52
C THR A 260 -15.19 11.91 -4.62
N ILE A 261 -14.30 11.51 -5.52
CA ILE A 261 -13.81 10.12 -5.57
C ILE A 261 -13.25 9.70 -4.20
N ASP A 262 -12.50 10.59 -3.54
CA ASP A 262 -11.89 10.35 -2.22
C ASP A 262 -12.95 10.07 -1.14
N THR A 263 -14.00 10.90 -1.04
CA THR A 263 -15.04 10.73 -0.01
C THR A 263 -15.85 9.46 -0.20
N LEU A 264 -16.19 9.11 -1.44
CA LEU A 264 -16.83 7.83 -1.75
C LEU A 264 -15.89 6.65 -1.45
N GLY A 265 -14.62 6.77 -1.84
CA GLY A 265 -13.58 5.77 -1.57
C GLY A 265 -13.35 5.52 -0.08
N MET A 266 -13.27 6.59 0.73
CA MET A 266 -13.14 6.51 2.19
C MET A 266 -14.34 5.79 2.84
N SER A 267 -15.56 6.11 2.38
CA SER A 267 -16.77 5.45 2.88
C SER A 267 -16.75 3.94 2.58
N CYS A 268 -16.40 3.57 1.34
CA CYS A 268 -16.23 2.18 0.94
C CYS A 268 -15.11 1.47 1.72
N ARG A 269 -13.98 2.14 1.98
CA ARG A 269 -12.87 1.61 2.77
C ARG A 269 -13.30 1.31 4.20
N SER A 270 -13.99 2.25 4.87
CA SER A 270 -14.47 2.06 6.24
C SER A 270 -15.45 0.89 6.35
N ILE A 271 -16.41 0.82 5.42
CA ILE A 271 -17.35 -0.31 5.31
C ILE A 271 -16.58 -1.62 5.12
N SER A 272 -15.63 -1.66 4.18
CA SER A 272 -14.84 -2.86 3.90
C SER A 272 -14.04 -3.33 5.11
N GLN A 273 -13.40 -2.41 5.84
CA GLN A 273 -12.63 -2.75 7.04
C GLN A 273 -13.52 -3.29 8.17
N SER A 274 -14.68 -2.67 8.38
CA SER A 274 -15.66 -3.11 9.38
C SER A 274 -16.20 -4.50 9.06
N LEU A 275 -16.63 -4.72 7.82
CA LEU A 275 -17.14 -6.02 7.37
C LEU A 275 -16.08 -7.12 7.47
N GLN A 276 -14.84 -6.85 7.04
CA GLN A 276 -13.75 -7.82 7.13
C GLN A 276 -13.47 -8.19 8.59
N ARG A 277 -13.38 -7.20 9.49
CA ARG A 277 -13.19 -7.43 10.94
C ARG A 277 -14.23 -8.38 11.50
N TYR A 278 -15.51 -8.16 11.18
CA TYR A 278 -16.60 -8.99 11.69
C TYR A 278 -16.67 -10.39 11.05
N LEU A 279 -16.25 -10.53 9.79
CA LEU A 279 -16.07 -11.84 9.16
C LEU A 279 -14.96 -12.64 9.84
N ASP A 280 -13.80 -12.01 10.08
CA ASP A 280 -12.62 -12.66 10.70
C ASP A 280 -12.93 -13.12 12.14
N GLN A 281 -13.80 -12.39 12.85
CA GLN A 281 -14.27 -12.73 14.19
C GLN A 281 -15.38 -13.79 14.20
N GLY A 282 -15.97 -14.14 13.06
CA GLY A 282 -17.14 -15.02 12.99
C GLY A 282 -18.42 -14.40 13.58
N SER A 283 -18.52 -13.08 13.61
CA SER A 283 -19.60 -12.32 14.28
C SER A 283 -20.92 -12.28 13.47
N PHE A 284 -20.86 -12.66 12.20
CA PHE A 284 -22.00 -12.70 11.28
C PHE A 284 -22.66 -14.08 11.23
N SER A 285 -23.99 -14.08 11.04
CA SER A 285 -24.70 -15.30 10.66
C SER A 285 -24.26 -15.74 9.26
N LYS A 286 -24.49 -17.00 8.87
CA LYS A 286 -24.11 -17.47 7.52
C LYS A 286 -24.68 -16.59 6.39
N PRO A 287 -25.99 -16.23 6.38
CA PRO A 287 -26.54 -15.32 5.37
C PRO A 287 -25.89 -13.93 5.37
N ASP A 288 -25.58 -13.38 6.55
CA ASP A 288 -24.93 -12.08 6.68
C ASP A 288 -23.49 -12.13 6.16
N SER A 289 -22.76 -13.21 6.45
CA SER A 289 -21.39 -13.43 5.95
C SER A 289 -21.35 -13.50 4.43
N GLU A 290 -22.34 -14.15 3.82
CA GLU A 290 -22.47 -14.21 2.35
C GLU A 290 -22.73 -12.82 1.75
N LYS A 291 -23.61 -12.02 2.36
CA LYS A 291 -23.85 -10.61 1.95
C LYS A 291 -22.61 -9.75 2.11
N ALA A 292 -21.99 -9.77 3.28
CA ALA A 292 -20.76 -9.02 3.58
C ALA A 292 -19.65 -9.37 2.58
N THR A 293 -19.49 -10.66 2.24
CA THR A 293 -18.51 -11.10 1.23
C THR A 293 -18.81 -10.54 -0.16
N ARG A 294 -20.08 -10.46 -0.57
CA ARG A 294 -20.45 -9.84 -1.86
C ARG A 294 -20.15 -8.34 -1.88
N ILE A 295 -20.48 -7.62 -0.80
CA ILE A 295 -20.15 -6.20 -0.63
C ILE A 295 -18.63 -5.98 -0.74
N LEU A 296 -17.84 -6.77 -0.02
CA LEU A 296 -16.37 -6.69 -0.08
C LEU A 296 -15.84 -6.88 -1.51
N ARG A 297 -16.37 -7.86 -2.25
CA ARG A 297 -16.00 -8.09 -3.66
C ARG A 297 -16.38 -6.93 -4.57
N MET A 298 -17.52 -6.27 -4.34
CA MET A 298 -17.93 -5.10 -5.13
C MET A 298 -16.98 -3.92 -4.91
N ILE A 299 -16.62 -3.65 -3.65
CA ILE A 299 -15.67 -2.59 -3.28
C ILE A 299 -14.26 -2.91 -3.83
N GLU A 300 -13.83 -4.17 -3.76
CA GLU A 300 -12.54 -4.62 -4.31
C GLU A 300 -12.48 -4.44 -5.84
N LYS A 301 -13.56 -4.83 -6.55
CA LYS A 301 -13.64 -4.69 -8.01
C LYS A 301 -13.45 -3.27 -8.50
N VAL A 302 -13.96 -2.29 -7.75
CA VAL A 302 -13.78 -0.87 -8.08
C VAL A 302 -12.52 -0.25 -7.50
N GLY A 303 -11.74 -1.00 -6.72
CA GLY A 303 -10.47 -0.56 -6.15
C GLY A 303 -10.58 0.47 -5.03
N PHE A 304 -11.71 0.51 -4.30
CA PHE A 304 -11.92 1.47 -3.21
C PHE A 304 -11.57 0.95 -1.82
N ASN A 305 -11.36 -0.37 -1.65
CA ASN A 305 -10.86 -0.96 -0.40
C ASN A 305 -9.44 -0.49 -0.03
N PHE A 306 -8.72 0.09 -0.99
CA PHE A 306 -7.37 0.58 -0.83
C PHE A 306 -7.19 1.99 -1.42
N ALA A 307 -8.24 2.82 -1.32
CA ALA A 307 -8.23 4.19 -1.83
C ALA A 307 -6.98 4.97 -1.40
N ASP A 308 -6.47 4.76 -0.19
CA ASP A 308 -5.29 5.47 0.34
C ASP A 308 -3.95 4.76 0.13
N ALA A 309 -3.92 3.62 -0.56
CA ALA A 309 -2.68 2.91 -0.81
C ALA A 309 -1.69 3.80 -1.56
N MET A 310 -0.46 3.84 -1.06
CA MET A 310 0.66 4.54 -1.65
C MET A 310 1.47 3.65 -2.58
N ASN A 311 1.33 2.32 -2.44
CA ASN A 311 1.98 1.35 -3.29
C ASN A 311 1.22 1.18 -4.62
N PRO A 312 1.76 1.64 -5.77
CA PRO A 312 1.08 1.57 -7.07
C PRO A 312 0.74 0.15 -7.55
N ASN A 313 1.38 -0.88 -6.98
CA ASN A 313 1.05 -2.29 -7.27
C ASN A 313 -0.38 -2.65 -6.87
N VAL A 314 -0.94 -1.94 -5.88
CA VAL A 314 -2.33 -2.09 -5.46
C VAL A 314 -3.26 -1.74 -6.61
N GLN A 315 -3.02 -0.59 -7.25
CA GLN A 315 -3.83 -0.10 -8.36
C GLN A 315 -3.64 -0.97 -9.60
N TYR A 316 -2.44 -1.50 -9.83
CA TYR A 316 -2.21 -2.50 -10.88
C TYR A 316 -2.99 -3.81 -10.62
N SER A 317 -3.09 -4.23 -9.36
CA SER A 317 -3.92 -5.38 -8.98
C SER A 317 -5.40 -5.08 -9.23
N ALA A 318 -5.87 -3.87 -8.90
CA ALA A 318 -7.23 -3.40 -9.17
C ALA A 318 -7.57 -3.38 -10.67
N ALA A 319 -6.57 -3.08 -11.50
CA ALA A 319 -6.71 -2.99 -12.95
C ALA A 319 -7.25 -4.28 -13.56
N ARG A 320 -7.07 -5.46 -12.93
CA ARG A 320 -7.61 -6.75 -13.42
C ARG A 320 -9.13 -6.72 -13.55
N PHE A 321 -9.81 -6.00 -12.68
CA PHE A 321 -11.28 -5.93 -12.63
C PHE A 321 -11.87 -4.93 -13.62
N ARG A 322 -11.03 -4.12 -14.27
CA ARG A 322 -11.46 -3.15 -15.27
C ARG A 322 -11.48 -3.77 -16.65
N GLU A 323 -12.26 -3.17 -17.54
CA GLU A 323 -12.38 -3.54 -18.94
C GLU A 323 -11.41 -2.72 -19.80
N THR A 324 -10.92 -3.34 -20.86
CA THR A 324 -10.05 -2.72 -21.87
C THR A 324 -10.42 -3.25 -23.24
N ASN A 325 -10.42 -2.38 -24.27
CA ASN A 325 -10.63 -2.80 -25.64
C ASN A 325 -9.37 -3.44 -26.24
N TYR A 326 -8.19 -2.97 -25.82
CA TYR A 326 -6.90 -3.51 -26.26
C TYR A 326 -6.17 -4.16 -25.09
N PRO A 327 -5.68 -5.40 -25.23
CA PRO A 327 -4.98 -6.08 -24.13
C PRO A 327 -3.77 -5.31 -23.59
N LEU A 328 -3.04 -4.59 -24.45
CA LEU A 328 -1.87 -3.81 -24.06
C LEU A 328 -2.21 -2.62 -23.15
N ASP A 329 -3.45 -2.12 -23.19
CA ASP A 329 -3.91 -1.01 -22.32
C ASP A 329 -3.82 -1.39 -20.85
N ARG A 330 -3.85 -2.68 -20.50
CA ARG A 330 -3.65 -3.16 -19.12
C ARG A 330 -2.33 -2.68 -18.50
N ILE A 331 -1.35 -2.29 -19.32
CA ILE A 331 -0.09 -1.70 -18.88
C ILE A 331 -0.02 -0.22 -19.27
N TYR A 332 -0.32 0.14 -20.52
CA TYR A 332 -0.23 1.54 -20.93
C TYR A 332 -1.20 2.46 -20.18
N GLY A 333 -2.39 1.97 -19.83
CA GLY A 333 -3.39 2.70 -19.04
C GLY A 333 -3.20 2.64 -17.53
N ILE A 334 -2.05 2.15 -17.04
CA ILE A 334 -1.73 2.16 -15.61
C ILE A 334 -0.29 2.65 -15.33
N VAL A 335 0.60 2.59 -16.32
CA VAL A 335 2.00 3.06 -16.20
C VAL A 335 2.08 4.51 -15.76
N GLY A 336 1.06 5.32 -16.06
CA GLY A 336 0.97 6.71 -15.60
C GLY A 336 1.05 6.85 -14.07
N ILE A 337 0.51 5.90 -13.31
CA ILE A 337 0.57 5.89 -11.83
C ILE A 337 1.98 5.60 -11.33
N TYR A 338 2.79 4.91 -12.13
CA TYR A 338 4.16 4.54 -11.80
C TYR A 338 5.17 5.65 -12.12
N ARG A 339 4.75 6.82 -12.63
CA ARG A 339 5.67 7.90 -13.02
C ARG A 339 6.43 8.55 -11.85
N SER A 340 5.97 8.34 -10.61
CA SER A 340 6.77 8.67 -9.41
C SER A 340 7.95 7.72 -9.19
N VAL A 341 7.97 6.56 -9.85
CA VAL A 341 8.91 5.47 -9.62
C VAL A 341 9.75 5.19 -10.86
N ILE A 342 9.10 5.04 -12.01
CA ILE A 342 9.70 4.76 -13.30
C ILE A 342 9.97 6.11 -13.99
N PRO A 343 11.25 6.48 -14.20
CA PRO A 343 11.59 7.75 -14.83
C PRO A 343 11.07 7.87 -16.26
N ASP A 344 10.84 9.10 -16.73
CA ASP A 344 10.40 9.35 -18.11
C ASP A 344 11.41 8.96 -19.18
N SER A 345 12.69 8.84 -18.82
CA SER A 345 13.73 8.29 -19.69
C SER A 345 13.50 6.81 -20.04
N VAL A 346 12.70 6.09 -19.24
CA VAL A 346 12.36 4.69 -19.50
C VAL A 346 11.15 4.66 -20.43
N GLN A 347 11.43 4.37 -21.71
CA GLN A 347 10.39 4.19 -22.72
C GLN A 347 9.98 2.71 -22.77
N LEU A 348 8.68 2.47 -22.62
CA LEU A 348 8.12 1.15 -22.92
C LEU A 348 8.13 0.93 -24.45
N PRO A 349 8.19 -0.33 -24.92
CA PRO A 349 8.15 -0.65 -26.35
C PRO A 349 6.93 -0.04 -27.05
N ASN A 350 6.98 0.13 -28.37
CA ASN A 350 5.83 0.58 -29.15
C ASN A 350 4.72 -0.50 -29.16
N PRO A 351 3.42 -0.13 -29.02
CA PRO A 351 2.33 -1.10 -29.05
C PRO A 351 2.30 -1.99 -30.29
N SER A 352 2.77 -1.51 -31.45
CA SER A 352 2.82 -2.27 -32.71
C SER A 352 3.95 -3.31 -32.77
N GLU A 353 4.92 -3.23 -31.87
CA GLU A 353 6.15 -4.02 -31.90
C GLU A 353 6.22 -5.06 -30.77
N VAL A 354 5.25 -5.06 -29.85
CA VAL A 354 5.33 -5.81 -28.60
C VAL A 354 4.10 -6.68 -28.35
N THR A 355 4.34 -7.91 -27.89
CA THR A 355 3.27 -8.75 -27.36
C THR A 355 2.92 -8.33 -25.94
N PHE A 356 1.74 -8.72 -25.44
CA PHE A 356 1.36 -8.44 -24.06
C PHE A 356 2.40 -8.96 -23.04
N ASP A 357 2.89 -10.20 -23.23
CA ASP A 357 3.90 -10.79 -22.34
C ASP A 357 5.26 -10.06 -22.40
N GLY A 358 5.63 -9.61 -23.61
CA GLY A 358 6.81 -8.77 -23.81
C GLY A 358 6.68 -7.43 -23.09
N LEU A 359 5.51 -6.80 -23.16
CA LEU A 359 5.23 -5.53 -22.49
C LEU A 359 5.20 -5.69 -20.96
N GLU A 360 4.58 -6.75 -20.44
CA GLU A 360 4.64 -7.09 -19.00
C GLU A 360 6.09 -7.26 -18.53
N THR A 361 6.91 -7.96 -19.33
CA THR A 361 8.33 -8.17 -19.00
C THR A 361 9.11 -6.86 -19.01
N ALA A 362 8.91 -6.00 -20.01
CA ALA A 362 9.54 -4.69 -20.10
C ALA A 362 9.13 -3.78 -18.92
N PHE A 363 7.84 -3.75 -18.60
CA PHE A 363 7.30 -2.97 -17.48
C PHE A 363 7.86 -3.43 -16.14
N ALA A 364 7.82 -4.73 -15.84
CA ALA A 364 8.38 -5.23 -14.58
C ALA A 364 9.89 -5.08 -14.50
N SER A 365 10.62 -5.16 -15.63
CA SER A 365 12.05 -4.87 -15.65
C SER A 365 12.31 -3.40 -15.34
N ALA A 366 11.59 -2.47 -15.97
CA ALA A 366 11.66 -1.05 -15.69
C ALA A 366 11.36 -0.73 -14.21
N LEU A 367 10.30 -1.34 -13.67
CA LEU A 367 9.94 -1.20 -12.26
C LEU A 367 11.04 -1.71 -11.34
N ASN A 368 11.56 -2.92 -11.57
CA ASN A 368 12.61 -3.49 -10.73
C ASN A 368 13.97 -2.78 -10.89
N GLN A 369 14.26 -2.16 -12.03
CA GLN A 369 15.45 -1.33 -12.20
C GLN A 369 15.32 -0.01 -11.45
N SER A 370 14.13 0.60 -11.45
CA SER A 370 13.89 1.89 -10.82
C SER A 370 13.63 1.76 -9.31
N SER A 371 13.00 0.67 -8.89
CA SER A 371 12.74 0.32 -7.50
C SER A 371 12.61 -1.21 -7.35
N PRO A 372 13.72 -1.93 -7.13
CA PRO A 372 13.73 -3.37 -6.84
C PRO A 372 12.83 -3.74 -5.66
N TRP A 373 12.75 -2.87 -4.65
CA TRP A 373 11.87 -3.07 -3.50
C TRP A 373 10.40 -3.04 -3.90
N LEU A 374 9.96 -1.99 -4.58
CA LEU A 374 8.57 -1.87 -5.00
C LEU A 374 8.20 -2.94 -6.03
N GLY A 375 9.13 -3.25 -6.92
CA GLY A 375 9.03 -4.34 -7.89
C GLY A 375 8.91 -5.73 -7.27
N GLN A 376 9.00 -5.88 -5.94
CA GLN A 376 8.77 -7.13 -5.20
C GLN A 376 7.70 -7.00 -4.10
N CYS A 377 7.08 -5.83 -3.93
CA CYS A 377 6.03 -5.59 -2.93
C CYS A 377 4.65 -6.07 -3.41
N PHE A 378 4.53 -7.37 -3.71
CA PHE A 378 3.28 -8.03 -4.09
C PHE A 378 3.34 -9.55 -3.82
N VAL A 379 2.20 -10.22 -3.92
CA VAL A 379 2.06 -11.68 -3.93
C VAL A 379 1.26 -12.09 -5.16
N HIS A 380 1.53 -13.27 -5.72
CA HIS A 380 0.73 -13.82 -6.81
C HIS A 380 -0.51 -14.54 -6.26
N LEU A 381 -1.67 -14.30 -6.88
CA LEU A 381 -2.94 -14.99 -6.61
C LEU A 381 -3.11 -16.23 -7.50
N GLU A 382 -2.38 -16.29 -8.60
CA GLU A 382 -2.33 -17.42 -9.53
C GLU A 382 -0.88 -17.86 -9.72
N GLU A 383 -0.66 -19.08 -10.18
CA GLU A 383 0.69 -19.56 -10.44
C GLU A 383 1.36 -18.75 -11.57
N PRO A 384 2.52 -18.10 -11.32
CA PRO A 384 3.22 -17.34 -12.35
C PRO A 384 3.81 -18.28 -13.40
N LYS A 385 4.02 -17.77 -14.62
CA LYS A 385 4.73 -18.53 -15.67
C LYS A 385 6.14 -18.91 -15.18
N PRO A 386 6.68 -20.08 -15.56
CA PRO A 386 8.02 -20.50 -15.17
C PRO A 386 9.08 -19.42 -15.43
N GLY A 387 9.86 -19.07 -14.40
CA GLY A 387 10.90 -18.03 -14.46
C GLY A 387 10.38 -16.58 -14.51
N LYS A 388 9.08 -16.34 -14.22
CA LYS A 388 8.44 -15.01 -14.24
C LYS A 388 7.84 -14.61 -12.89
N SER A 389 8.17 -15.29 -11.80
CA SER A 389 7.74 -14.95 -10.44
C SER A 389 8.11 -13.52 -10.00
N TRP A 390 9.28 -13.02 -10.45
CA TRP A 390 9.81 -11.69 -10.17
C TRP A 390 9.00 -10.56 -10.82
N ARG A 391 8.15 -10.89 -11.79
CA ARG A 391 7.35 -9.95 -12.58
C ARG A 391 6.00 -9.78 -11.91
N ILE A 392 5.64 -8.54 -11.60
CA ILE A 392 4.27 -8.23 -11.21
C ILE A 392 3.29 -8.56 -12.34
N ALA A 393 2.14 -9.15 -12.01
CA ALA A 393 1.11 -9.53 -12.96
C ALA A 393 -0.26 -9.01 -12.52
N GLN A 394 -1.25 -9.04 -13.41
CA GLN A 394 -2.62 -8.65 -13.06
C GLN A 394 -3.24 -9.53 -11.96
N SER A 395 -2.83 -10.80 -11.92
CA SER A 395 -3.17 -11.74 -10.87
C SER A 395 -2.31 -11.58 -9.62
N SER A 396 -1.67 -10.43 -9.40
CA SER A 396 -0.99 -10.12 -8.14
C SER A 396 -1.91 -9.40 -7.15
N SER A 397 -1.53 -9.37 -5.88
CA SER A 397 -2.16 -8.58 -4.81
C SER A 397 -1.08 -7.99 -3.91
N VAL A 398 -1.41 -6.94 -3.17
CA VAL A 398 -0.49 -6.32 -2.22
C VAL A 398 -1.02 -6.56 -0.80
N PRO A 399 -0.28 -7.32 0.03
CA PRO A 399 -0.61 -7.48 1.45
C PRO A 399 -0.81 -6.13 2.13
N ARG A 400 -1.76 -6.03 3.06
CA ARG A 400 -2.15 -4.77 3.71
C ARG A 400 -0.96 -3.98 4.27
N GLN A 401 -0.01 -4.68 4.88
CA GLN A 401 1.20 -4.12 5.47
C GLN A 401 2.13 -3.45 4.43
N LEU A 402 1.99 -3.81 3.16
CA LEU A 402 2.79 -3.27 2.06
C LEU A 402 2.05 -2.20 1.24
N GLN A 403 0.79 -1.90 1.55
CA GLN A 403 -0.01 -0.93 0.81
C GLN A 403 0.40 0.52 1.10
N GLU A 404 0.91 0.78 2.30
CA GLU A 404 1.36 2.10 2.76
C GLU A 404 2.80 2.42 2.31
N ILE A 405 3.48 1.45 1.70
CA ILE A 405 4.83 1.63 1.20
C ILE A 405 4.79 2.48 -0.07
N ASN A 406 5.54 3.58 -0.08
CA ASN A 406 5.74 4.42 -1.25
C ASN A 406 7.16 4.28 -1.82
N ALA A 407 7.35 4.70 -3.07
CA ALA A 407 8.66 4.66 -3.73
C ALA A 407 9.70 5.61 -3.15
N ASN A 408 9.27 6.66 -2.45
CA ASN A 408 10.14 7.63 -1.77
C ASN A 408 10.56 7.16 -0.37
N SER A 409 10.18 5.94 0.03
CA SER A 409 10.59 5.39 1.32
C SER A 409 12.13 5.33 1.33
N PRO A 410 12.80 5.81 2.39
CA PRO A 410 14.26 5.89 2.50
C PRO A 410 14.94 4.52 2.65
N ILE A 411 14.49 3.53 1.88
CA ILE A 411 15.02 2.18 1.86
C ILE A 411 16.19 2.17 0.88
N ASN A 412 17.41 2.21 1.42
CA ASN A 412 18.63 2.05 0.65
C ASN A 412 18.79 0.58 0.23
N TYR A 413 18.31 0.24 -0.96
CA TYR A 413 18.53 -1.08 -1.55
C TYR A 413 19.86 -1.11 -2.33
N GLU A 414 20.68 -2.12 -2.04
CA GLU A 414 21.89 -2.42 -2.83
C GLU A 414 21.64 -3.51 -3.89
N GLY A 415 20.40 -4.02 -3.95
CA GLY A 415 19.96 -5.01 -4.92
C GLY A 415 19.54 -4.39 -6.24
N HIS A 416 19.73 -5.10 -7.35
CA HIS A 416 19.19 -4.76 -8.66
C HIS A 416 18.87 -6.03 -9.46
N PHE A 417 17.89 -5.95 -10.34
CA PHE A 417 17.53 -7.04 -11.26
C PHE A 417 18.00 -6.69 -12.68
N LEU A 418 18.70 -7.62 -13.32
CA LEU A 418 19.15 -7.49 -14.70
C LEU A 418 18.42 -8.51 -15.55
N LEU A 419 17.73 -8.04 -16.59
CA LEU A 419 17.20 -8.90 -17.65
C LEU A 419 18.31 -9.16 -18.65
N GLU A 420 18.75 -10.42 -18.77
CA GLU A 420 19.71 -10.85 -19.79
C GLU A 420 19.00 -11.00 -21.15
N ASP A 421 19.77 -10.96 -22.25
CA ASP A 421 19.26 -11.15 -23.62
C ASP A 421 18.54 -12.51 -23.81
N SER A 422 18.87 -13.49 -22.96
CA SER A 422 18.21 -14.79 -22.90
C SER A 422 16.77 -14.74 -22.35
N GLY A 423 16.33 -13.59 -21.85
CA GLY A 423 15.07 -13.41 -21.11
C GLY A 423 15.14 -13.87 -19.66
N ARG A 424 16.30 -14.35 -19.20
CA ARG A 424 16.57 -14.71 -17.80
C ARG A 424 16.79 -13.45 -16.97
N VAL A 425 16.19 -13.40 -15.79
CA VAL A 425 16.49 -12.35 -14.82
C VAL A 425 17.51 -12.82 -13.81
N VAL A 426 18.53 -12.00 -13.61
CA VAL A 426 19.56 -12.19 -12.59
C VAL A 426 19.43 -11.07 -11.57
N ALA A 427 19.14 -11.45 -10.33
CA ALA A 427 19.23 -10.53 -9.22
C ALA A 427 20.67 -10.44 -8.73
N LYS A 428 21.16 -9.22 -8.50
CA LYS A 428 22.49 -8.92 -7.96
C LYS A 428 22.36 -8.02 -6.75
N GLY A 429 23.17 -8.23 -5.73
CA GLY A 429 23.17 -7.43 -4.52
C GLY A 429 23.60 -8.23 -3.30
N LYS A 430 23.55 -7.61 -2.12
CA LYS A 430 23.70 -8.33 -0.87
C LYS A 430 22.53 -9.31 -0.73
N ALA A 431 22.85 -10.58 -0.60
CA ALA A 431 21.89 -11.62 -0.34
C ALA A 431 22.30 -12.39 0.92
N CYS A 432 21.33 -12.89 1.66
CA CYS A 432 21.57 -13.83 2.75
C CYS A 432 20.81 -15.13 2.48
N PRO A 433 21.34 -16.28 2.90
CA PRO A 433 20.57 -17.52 2.83
C PRO A 433 19.28 -17.37 3.65
N MET A 434 18.17 -17.90 3.13
CA MET A 434 16.88 -17.85 3.82
C MET A 434 16.98 -18.41 5.25
N GLN A 435 17.81 -19.42 5.47
CA GLN A 435 18.05 -20.00 6.79
C GLN A 435 18.60 -18.97 7.79
N VAL A 436 19.49 -18.08 7.33
CA VAL A 436 20.08 -17.04 8.16
C VAL A 436 19.02 -16.02 8.54
N LEU A 437 18.20 -15.60 7.58
CA LEU A 437 17.10 -14.66 7.81
C LEU A 437 16.02 -15.26 8.73
N TRP A 438 15.68 -16.54 8.52
CA TRP A 438 14.76 -17.29 9.38
C TRP A 438 15.29 -17.42 10.82
N ALA A 439 16.58 -17.74 10.99
CA ALA A 439 17.21 -17.83 12.30
C ALA A 439 17.19 -16.46 13.01
N TYR A 440 17.41 -15.38 12.27
CA TYR A 440 17.30 -14.02 12.77
C TYR A 440 15.86 -13.70 13.24
N TRP A 441 14.85 -13.97 12.41
CA TRP A 441 13.43 -13.77 12.76
C TRP A 441 12.98 -14.59 13.98
N SER A 442 13.40 -15.85 14.02
CA SER A 442 13.10 -16.73 15.15
C SER A 442 13.68 -16.18 16.45
N LYS A 443 14.91 -15.65 16.42
CA LYS A 443 15.54 -14.98 17.56
C LYS A 443 14.83 -13.68 17.95
N MET A 444 14.39 -12.86 16.98
CA MET A 444 13.63 -11.64 17.25
C MET A 444 12.31 -11.92 17.95
N ARG A 445 11.60 -12.99 17.53
CA ARG A 445 10.34 -13.42 18.14
C ARG A 445 10.53 -13.96 19.57
N GLN A 446 11.60 -14.71 19.82
CA GLN A 446 11.91 -15.29 21.13
C GLN A 446 12.33 -14.23 22.15
N ARG A 447 12.95 -13.13 21.72
CA ARG A 447 13.49 -12.10 22.62
C ARG A 447 12.44 -11.22 23.30
N GLY A 448 11.13 -11.44 23.05
CA GLY A 448 10.06 -10.69 23.72
C GLY A 448 10.36 -9.19 23.73
N SER A 449 10.77 -8.66 22.56
CA SER A 449 11.39 -7.34 22.45
C SER A 449 10.62 -6.30 23.29
N PRO A 450 11.27 -5.51 24.16
CA PRO A 450 10.65 -4.40 24.90
C PRO A 450 10.02 -3.35 23.97
N TRP A 451 10.33 -3.42 22.68
CA TRP A 451 9.78 -2.60 21.61
C TRP A 451 8.46 -3.14 21.05
N ALA A 452 7.84 -4.16 21.65
CA ALA A 452 6.52 -4.65 21.24
C ALA A 452 5.39 -3.60 21.41
N THR A 453 5.61 -2.55 22.20
CA THR A 453 4.68 -1.42 22.36
C THR A 453 4.99 -0.23 21.45
N THR A 454 6.21 -0.12 20.92
CA THR A 454 6.55 0.81 19.84
C THR A 454 6.35 0.09 18.53
N TRP A 455 5.31 0.47 17.79
CA TRP A 455 4.94 -0.02 16.46
C TRP A 455 6.00 0.25 15.36
N ILE A 456 7.27 -0.03 15.61
CA ILE A 456 8.31 -0.08 14.58
C ILE A 456 8.34 -1.54 14.11
N GLY A 457 7.28 -1.93 13.39
CA GLY A 457 7.37 -3.11 12.55
C GLY A 457 8.52 -2.88 11.57
N TYR A 458 9.52 -3.75 11.54
CA TYR A 458 10.49 -3.76 10.46
C TYR A 458 9.78 -4.38 9.25
N PRO A 459 9.39 -3.63 8.21
CA PRO A 459 8.87 -4.25 7.00
C PRO A 459 10.04 -4.95 6.32
N MET A 460 10.12 -6.28 6.45
CA MET A 460 11.00 -7.10 5.62
C MET A 460 10.11 -7.99 4.76
N THR A 461 10.03 -7.66 3.47
CA THR A 461 9.30 -8.43 2.47
C THR A 461 10.27 -9.38 1.78
N ILE A 462 9.93 -10.67 1.75
CA ILE A 462 10.64 -11.68 0.97
C ILE A 462 9.68 -12.24 -0.06
N ALA A 463 10.01 -12.12 -1.34
CA ALA A 463 9.33 -12.81 -2.43
C ALA A 463 10.00 -14.18 -2.66
N TYR A 464 9.21 -15.26 -2.67
CA TYR A 464 9.65 -16.60 -3.02
C TYR A 464 9.30 -16.93 -4.47
N ASP A 465 10.17 -17.72 -5.12
CA ASP A 465 9.87 -18.44 -6.35
C ASP A 465 9.98 -19.96 -6.09
N ARG A 466 8.91 -20.59 -5.54
CA ARG A 466 8.73 -22.06 -5.55
C ARG A 466 7.29 -22.53 -5.22
N ILE A 467 6.89 -23.62 -5.89
CA ILE A 467 5.66 -24.41 -5.77
C ILE A 467 5.46 -25.00 -4.35
N ILE A 468 4.27 -24.85 -3.74
CA ILE A 468 3.80 -25.60 -2.55
C ILE A 468 3.05 -26.90 -2.95
N SER A 469 2.57 -27.01 -4.19
CA SER A 469 1.74 -28.14 -4.65
C SER A 469 2.49 -29.45 -4.92
N GLU A 470 3.83 -29.44 -5.00
CA GLU A 470 4.66 -30.65 -5.12
C GLU A 470 4.75 -31.47 -3.82
N MET A 471 4.18 -30.97 -2.72
CA MET A 471 4.29 -31.60 -1.38
C MET A 471 3.05 -32.41 -0.97
N TRP A 472 2.07 -32.61 -1.86
CA TRP A 472 0.76 -33.19 -1.51
C TRP A 472 0.21 -34.20 -2.54
N PRO A 473 0.39 -35.53 -2.36
CA PRO A 473 -0.12 -36.57 -3.27
C PRO A 473 -1.65 -36.78 -3.24
N ALA A 474 -2.36 -36.24 -2.26
CA ALA A 474 -3.80 -36.50 -2.06
C ALA A 474 -4.77 -35.47 -2.70
N CYS A 475 -4.28 -34.48 -3.46
CA CYS A 475 -5.14 -33.50 -4.12
C CYS A 475 -5.49 -33.96 -5.56
N PRO A 476 -6.77 -34.11 -5.93
CA PRO A 476 -7.17 -34.60 -7.25
C PRO A 476 -7.20 -33.46 -8.27
N ILE A 477 -6.04 -32.93 -8.67
CA ILE A 477 -5.92 -32.01 -9.82
C ILE A 477 -4.76 -32.50 -10.71
N ARG A 478 -5.05 -32.70 -12.00
CA ARG A 478 -4.18 -33.39 -12.98
C ARG A 478 -3.09 -32.47 -13.57
N ARG A 479 -1.82 -32.87 -13.35
CA ARG A 479 -0.56 -32.77 -14.15
C ARG A 479 -0.08 -31.43 -14.77
N SER A 480 1.18 -31.04 -14.50
CA SER A 480 2.29 -30.81 -15.49
C SER A 480 3.65 -30.45 -14.80
N TYR A 481 4.75 -30.25 -15.55
CA TYR A 481 6.14 -30.74 -15.31
C TYR A 481 7.29 -29.68 -15.18
N GLY A 482 8.44 -30.07 -14.56
CA GLY A 482 9.79 -29.43 -14.48
C GLY A 482 10.84 -30.37 -13.80
N PRO A 483 12.19 -30.16 -13.80
CA PRO A 483 13.20 -31.24 -13.93
C PRO A 483 13.50 -32.15 -12.70
N VAL A 484 14.06 -33.32 -13.03
CA VAL A 484 14.22 -34.60 -12.29
C VAL A 484 15.21 -34.59 -11.11
N VAL A 485 14.82 -35.21 -9.97
CA VAL A 485 15.71 -35.98 -9.06
C VAL A 485 14.92 -37.15 -8.43
N GLU A 486 15.53 -38.35 -8.36
CA GLU A 486 14.93 -39.66 -8.01
C GLU A 486 15.07 -40.11 -6.53
N TRP A 487 14.08 -40.91 -6.09
CA TRP A 487 14.08 -42.04 -5.13
C TRP A 487 13.68 -41.86 -3.63
N THR A 488 13.34 -42.99 -2.97
CA THR A 488 12.10 -43.27 -2.18
C THR A 488 12.21 -43.57 -0.65
N ASN A 489 11.18 -43.11 0.12
CA ASN A 489 10.33 -43.71 1.22
C ASN A 489 10.94 -44.46 2.46
N PRO A 490 10.18 -44.78 3.55
CA PRO A 490 9.09 -44.15 4.36
C PRO A 490 9.55 -43.88 5.82
N GLU A 491 8.97 -43.00 6.65
CA GLU A 491 7.77 -43.18 7.50
C GLU A 491 7.66 -41.92 8.38
N LEU A 492 6.45 -41.45 8.70
CA LEU A 492 6.08 -40.85 10.00
C LEU A 492 4.59 -40.40 9.98
N PRO A 493 3.82 -40.64 11.07
CA PRO A 493 2.49 -40.05 11.27
C PRO A 493 2.48 -38.81 12.20
N ASP A 494 1.58 -37.86 11.87
CA ASP A 494 0.79 -36.88 12.68
C ASP A 494 1.42 -36.11 13.87
N SER A 495 1.07 -34.85 14.24
CA SER A 495 0.02 -33.89 13.86
C SER A 495 0.40 -32.47 14.37
N GLN A 496 0.66 -31.49 13.47
CA GLN A 496 0.82 -30.04 13.78
C GLN A 496 0.57 -29.23 12.49
N ASN A 497 -0.69 -28.88 12.20
CA ASN A 497 -1.12 -28.59 10.84
C ASN A 497 -0.91 -27.17 10.27
N ASP A 498 -0.41 -26.19 11.02
CA ASP A 498 -0.14 -24.84 10.44
C ASP A 498 1.35 -24.46 10.40
N PHE A 499 2.22 -25.18 11.13
CA PHE A 499 3.66 -24.89 11.23
C PHE A 499 4.56 -25.97 10.58
N SER A 500 3.98 -27.13 10.25
CA SER A 500 4.67 -28.23 9.57
C SER A 500 5.04 -27.87 8.12
N MET A 501 4.23 -27.06 7.43
CA MET A 501 4.39 -26.76 6.01
C MET A 501 5.69 -26.00 5.69
N THR A 502 6.02 -24.96 6.47
CA THR A 502 7.25 -24.16 6.30
C THR A 502 8.51 -24.93 6.74
N GLN A 503 8.43 -25.73 7.81
CA GLN A 503 9.53 -26.61 8.21
C GLN A 503 9.75 -27.78 7.24
N HIS A 504 8.68 -28.28 6.60
CA HIS A 504 8.75 -29.31 5.57
C HIS A 504 9.39 -28.77 4.28
N LEU A 505 9.02 -27.56 3.85
CA LEU A 505 9.64 -26.83 2.72
C LEU A 505 11.16 -26.62 2.91
N LEU A 506 11.57 -26.26 4.13
CA LEU A 506 12.97 -26.05 4.51
C LEU A 506 13.77 -27.35 4.70
N ARG A 507 13.10 -28.50 4.86
CA ARG A 507 13.75 -29.83 4.96
C ARG A 507 13.87 -30.53 3.61
N GLN A 508 12.95 -30.27 2.67
CA GLN A 508 12.96 -30.84 1.32
C GLN A 508 13.81 -30.03 0.32
N THR A 509 14.14 -28.79 0.65
CA THR A 509 15.08 -27.95 -0.11
C THR A 509 16.33 -27.77 0.71
N ARG A 510 17.52 -28.00 0.15
CA ARG A 510 18.77 -27.61 0.81
C ARG A 510 18.74 -26.08 0.95
N ALA A 511 18.34 -25.56 2.11
CA ALA A 511 18.08 -24.11 2.25
C ALA A 511 19.36 -23.23 2.23
N GLN A 512 20.52 -23.85 1.98
CA GLN A 512 21.77 -23.23 1.48
C GLN A 512 21.68 -22.73 0.02
N ASP A 513 20.67 -23.15 -0.74
CA ASP A 513 20.49 -22.79 -2.16
C ASP A 513 19.40 -21.71 -2.39
N LEU A 514 18.77 -21.23 -1.31
CA LEU A 514 17.72 -20.18 -1.33
C LEU A 514 18.30 -18.87 -0.78
N TYR A 515 18.42 -17.89 -1.65
CA TYR A 515 18.95 -16.56 -1.32
C TYR A 515 17.81 -15.54 -1.25
N VAL A 516 17.81 -14.75 -0.19
CA VAL A 516 16.95 -13.58 -0.03
C VAL A 516 17.80 -12.36 -0.30
N LEU A 517 17.36 -11.52 -1.25
CA LEU A 517 17.96 -10.21 -1.41
C LEU A 517 17.70 -9.38 -0.16
N HIS A 518 18.78 -8.91 0.44
CA HIS A 518 18.71 -8.00 1.58
C HIS A 518 18.26 -6.63 1.08
N LEU A 519 16.97 -6.36 1.23
CA LEU A 519 16.38 -5.06 1.00
C LEU A 519 16.45 -4.29 2.34
N GLY A 520 17.61 -3.70 2.59
CA GLY A 520 17.95 -3.09 3.88
C GLY A 520 17.58 -1.61 4.00
N TYR A 521 17.47 -1.15 5.25
CA TYR A 521 17.40 0.26 5.61
C TYR A 521 18.81 0.72 6.02
N GLN A 522 19.29 1.83 5.45
CA GLN A 522 20.54 2.45 5.88
C GLN A 522 20.24 3.92 6.18
N ASP A 523 20.09 4.26 7.46
CA ASP A 523 19.99 5.66 7.89
C ASP A 523 21.35 6.33 7.73
N GLY A 524 21.37 7.40 6.93
CA GLY A 524 22.55 8.22 6.66
C GLY A 524 22.66 9.46 7.57
N SER A 525 21.80 9.65 8.57
CA SER A 525 21.77 10.90 9.33
C SER A 525 21.50 10.74 10.83
N PHE A 526 22.57 10.94 11.63
CA PHE A 526 22.67 11.09 13.10
C PHE A 526 22.50 9.79 13.92
N TYR A 527 23.53 9.20 14.53
CA TYR A 527 24.54 9.76 15.44
C TYR A 527 25.97 9.28 15.09
N ARG A 528 26.96 10.17 15.23
CA ARG A 528 28.36 9.77 15.38
C ARG A 528 28.49 8.93 16.66
N TYR A 529 28.65 7.62 16.53
CA TYR A 529 29.30 6.80 17.54
C TYR A 529 30.81 6.74 17.27
N PRO A 530 31.66 6.71 18.30
CA PRO A 530 33.10 6.70 18.12
C PRO A 530 33.54 5.34 17.56
N ARG A 531 34.50 5.40 16.64
CA ARG A 531 35.20 4.23 16.12
C ARG A 531 35.78 3.41 17.27
N GLY A 532 35.35 2.15 17.39
CA GLY A 532 35.99 1.11 18.17
C GLY A 532 35.76 -0.22 17.45
N LYS A 533 36.84 -0.79 16.92
CA LYS A 533 36.86 -2.04 16.16
C LYS A 533 36.52 -3.25 17.04
N ASP A 534 35.92 -4.25 16.36
CA ASP A 534 36.12 -5.70 16.46
C ASP A 534 36.23 -6.37 17.84
N SER A 535 35.51 -7.49 17.96
CA SER A 535 35.54 -8.54 19.00
C SER A 535 34.66 -8.35 20.25
N LEU A 536 33.41 -8.86 20.17
CA LEU A 536 32.65 -9.33 21.34
C LEU A 536 31.38 -10.09 20.88
N GLU A 537 31.56 -11.28 20.30
CA GLU A 537 30.44 -12.20 19.99
C GLU A 537 30.37 -13.45 20.89
N VAL A 538 31.19 -13.57 21.95
CA VAL A 538 31.21 -14.80 22.77
C VAL A 538 30.85 -14.58 24.26
N GLY A 539 30.72 -13.35 24.77
CA GLY A 539 30.63 -13.11 26.22
C GLY A 539 29.23 -13.22 26.87
N LEU A 540 28.15 -12.85 26.18
CA LEU A 540 26.85 -12.64 26.83
C LEU A 540 26.19 -13.92 27.39
N PRO A 541 26.18 -15.07 26.67
CA PRO A 541 25.59 -16.30 27.18
C PRO A 541 26.33 -16.90 28.38
N VAL A 542 27.64 -16.65 28.46
CA VAL A 542 28.55 -17.15 29.51
C VAL A 542 28.33 -16.40 30.82
N ILE A 543 28.18 -15.07 30.74
CA ILE A 543 27.96 -14.20 31.92
C ILE A 543 26.60 -14.51 32.58
N CYS A 544 25.55 -14.77 31.80
CA CYS A 544 24.25 -15.18 32.36
C CYS A 544 24.32 -16.56 33.06
N ARG A 545 25.20 -17.47 32.64
CA ARG A 545 25.37 -18.78 33.29
C ARG A 545 26.17 -18.69 34.58
N ILE A 546 27.22 -17.86 34.64
CA ILE A 546 28.01 -17.62 35.86
C ILE A 546 27.13 -17.07 36.99
N VAL A 547 26.21 -16.16 36.68
CA VAL A 547 25.26 -15.58 37.66
C VAL A 547 24.24 -16.61 38.18
N VAL A 548 23.92 -17.64 37.38
CA VAL A 548 22.93 -18.67 37.76
C VAL A 548 23.56 -19.86 38.49
N SER A 549 24.86 -20.13 38.30
CA SER A 549 25.52 -21.34 38.81
C SER A 549 26.40 -21.15 40.06
N GLY A 550 26.76 -19.92 40.43
CA GLY A 550 27.82 -19.67 41.44
C GLY A 550 27.38 -19.18 42.83
N CYS A 551 26.10 -19.20 43.22
CA CYS A 551 25.64 -18.39 44.37
C CYS A 551 25.38 -19.11 45.69
N ASN A 552 25.83 -20.36 45.90
CA ASN A 552 25.65 -21.01 47.21
C ASN A 552 26.92 -21.18 48.06
N ASP A 553 28.13 -21.08 47.50
CA ASP A 553 29.36 -21.53 48.22
C ASP A 553 30.59 -20.58 48.09
N ALA A 554 30.43 -19.31 47.70
CA ALA A 554 31.58 -18.40 47.54
C ALA A 554 31.95 -17.66 48.85
N ASP A 555 33.13 -17.96 49.41
CA ASP A 555 33.70 -17.27 50.59
C ASP A 555 34.23 -15.86 50.27
N GLU A 556 34.12 -14.94 51.24
CA GLU A 556 34.57 -13.56 51.11
C GLU A 556 36.10 -13.48 50.94
N GLY A 557 36.55 -12.93 49.80
CA GLY A 557 37.96 -12.63 49.56
C GLY A 557 38.74 -13.61 48.66
N SER A 558 38.23 -14.80 48.34
CA SER A 558 38.83 -15.72 47.37
C SER A 558 38.13 -15.67 46.00
N ALA A 559 38.90 -15.77 44.92
CA ALA A 559 38.37 -15.91 43.57
C ALA A 559 38.28 -17.41 43.23
N GLU A 560 37.08 -17.98 43.26
CA GLU A 560 36.88 -19.37 42.85
C GLU A 560 36.59 -19.45 41.35
N PRO A 561 37.13 -20.46 40.64
CA PRO A 561 36.76 -20.72 39.25
C PRO A 561 35.32 -21.22 39.21
N ILE A 562 34.44 -20.50 38.50
CA ILE A 562 33.01 -20.84 38.43
C ILE A 562 32.68 -21.51 37.10
N LEU A 563 33.43 -21.20 36.05
CA LEU A 563 33.20 -21.76 34.74
C LEU A 563 34.50 -21.85 33.94
N GLU A 564 34.73 -23.00 33.30
CA GLU A 564 35.79 -23.18 32.33
C GLU A 564 35.17 -23.60 31.00
N GLU A 565 35.20 -22.70 30.01
CA GLU A 565 34.58 -22.94 28.70
C GLU A 565 35.55 -22.50 27.60
N GLN A 566 35.81 -23.39 26.65
CA GLN A 566 36.74 -23.17 25.53
C GLN A 566 38.17 -22.76 25.96
N GLY A 567 38.65 -23.32 27.08
CA GLY A 567 40.00 -23.04 27.60
C GLY A 567 40.14 -21.69 28.31
N ILE A 568 39.02 -21.01 28.57
CA ILE A 568 38.97 -19.75 29.30
C ILE A 568 38.33 -20.00 30.68
N THR A 569 39.09 -19.71 31.74
CA THR A 569 38.59 -19.82 33.12
C THR A 569 38.04 -18.48 33.61
N TRP A 570 36.79 -18.51 34.08
CA TRP A 570 36.09 -17.37 34.67
C TRP A 570 35.89 -17.60 36.17
N GLY A 571 35.99 -16.52 36.95
CA GLY A 571 35.79 -16.56 38.39
C GLY A 571 35.01 -15.35 38.87
N LEU A 572 34.36 -15.47 40.02
CA LEU A 572 33.72 -14.36 40.71
C LEU A 572 34.43 -14.17 42.05
N ARG A 573 34.70 -12.91 42.40
CA ARG A 573 35.23 -12.56 43.71
C ARG A 573 34.30 -11.56 44.38
N LEU A 574 33.84 -11.89 45.58
CA LEU A 574 33.09 -10.95 46.42
C LEU A 574 34.07 -9.95 47.04
N GLU A 575 33.86 -8.66 46.79
CA GLU A 575 34.74 -7.59 47.31
C GLU A 575 34.19 -6.93 48.58
N LYS A 576 32.86 -6.89 48.79
CA LYS A 576 32.26 -6.25 49.98
C LYS A 576 30.77 -6.56 50.16
N GLU A 577 30.34 -6.87 51.39
CA GLU A 577 28.95 -6.71 51.82
C GLU A 577 28.63 -5.25 52.18
N LEU A 578 27.58 -4.68 51.58
CA LEU A 578 27.11 -3.33 51.86
C LEU A 578 25.83 -3.42 52.73
N GLY A 579 25.93 -2.94 53.97
CA GLY A 579 24.95 -3.18 55.03
C GLY A 579 23.51 -2.65 54.83
N SER A 580 22.63 -3.16 55.69
CA SER A 580 21.21 -2.88 55.95
C SER A 580 20.17 -3.16 54.85
N ARG A 581 20.59 -3.34 53.59
CA ARG A 581 19.78 -4.01 52.55
C ARG A 581 20.73 -4.84 51.71
N GLN A 582 20.85 -6.13 52.05
CA GLN A 582 21.77 -7.13 51.48
C GLN A 582 22.14 -6.84 50.01
N ARG A 583 23.23 -6.10 49.82
CA ARG A 583 23.85 -5.82 48.54
C ARG A 583 25.27 -6.36 48.60
N ALA A 584 25.57 -7.29 47.71
CA ALA A 584 26.91 -7.81 47.51
C ALA A 584 27.49 -7.20 46.22
N LEU A 585 28.73 -6.70 46.30
CA LEU A 585 29.50 -6.29 45.14
C LEU A 585 30.41 -7.45 44.72
N GLY A 586 30.08 -8.08 43.59
CA GLY A 586 30.88 -9.11 42.95
C GLY A 586 31.73 -8.53 41.83
N VAL A 587 32.93 -9.07 41.65
CA VAL A 587 33.82 -8.72 40.54
C VAL A 587 34.00 -9.94 39.65
N ILE A 588 33.71 -9.77 38.36
CA ILE A 588 33.92 -10.81 37.36
C ILE A 588 35.38 -10.77 36.94
N LEU A 589 36.03 -11.92 37.09
CA LEU A 589 37.43 -12.11 36.79
C LEU A 589 37.57 -13.10 35.63
N TRP A 590 38.52 -12.79 34.75
CA TRP A 590 38.97 -13.69 33.70
C TRP A 590 40.42 -14.09 33.99
N ARG A 591 40.74 -15.39 33.87
CA ARG A 591 42.11 -15.88 34.01
C ARG A 591 42.78 -15.86 32.64
N ASN A 592 43.77 -14.99 32.48
CA ASN A 592 44.53 -14.92 31.23
C ASN A 592 45.46 -16.13 31.05
N ASP A 593 46.04 -16.27 29.87
CA ASP A 593 46.91 -17.38 29.47
C ASP A 593 48.17 -17.55 30.34
N ARG A 594 48.48 -16.57 31.19
CA ARG A 594 49.59 -16.64 32.17
C ARG A 594 49.13 -17.10 33.56
N GLY A 595 47.87 -17.47 33.71
CA GLY A 595 47.27 -17.93 34.96
C GLY A 595 46.88 -16.80 35.92
N ASN A 596 46.94 -15.53 35.51
CA ASN A 596 46.61 -14.38 36.35
C ASN A 596 45.17 -13.92 36.14
N TRP A 597 44.49 -13.60 37.23
CA TRP A 597 43.13 -13.04 37.19
C TRP A 597 43.15 -11.56 36.78
N GLN A 598 42.23 -11.18 35.89
CA GLN A 598 42.02 -9.82 35.40
C GLN A 598 40.57 -9.41 35.65
N ARG A 599 40.36 -8.19 36.14
CA ARG A 599 39.03 -7.61 36.37
C ARG A 599 38.40 -7.25 35.04
N VAL A 600 37.26 -7.86 34.74
CA VAL A 600 36.54 -7.63 33.47
C VAL A 600 35.25 -6.85 33.70
N GLY A 601 34.68 -6.92 34.90
CA GLY A 601 33.46 -6.18 35.23
C GLY A 601 33.09 -6.25 36.70
N ILE A 602 32.07 -5.49 37.06
CA ILE A 602 31.50 -5.45 38.41
C ILE A 602 30.02 -5.79 38.28
N CYS A 603 29.50 -6.61 39.19
CA CYS A 603 28.08 -6.87 39.32
C CYS A 603 27.64 -6.56 40.75
N THR A 604 26.52 -5.84 40.89
CA THR A 604 25.82 -5.67 42.16
C THR A 604 24.60 -6.58 42.18
N TRP A 605 24.42 -7.33 43.27
CA TRP A 605 23.23 -8.14 43.47
C TRP A 605 22.40 -7.67 44.67
N PHE A 606 21.11 -8.00 44.66
CA PHE A 606 20.14 -7.74 45.72
C PHE A 606 19.51 -9.06 46.17
N ASP A 607 19.51 -9.34 47.46
CA ASP A 607 18.76 -10.49 47.98
C ASP A 607 17.25 -10.24 47.80
N HIS A 608 16.64 -11.04 46.93
CA HIS A 608 15.22 -10.95 46.57
C HIS A 608 14.51 -12.28 46.86
N SER A 609 14.17 -12.52 48.12
CA SER A 609 12.99 -13.34 48.40
C SER A 609 11.73 -12.54 48.00
N LYS A 610 11.27 -12.74 46.74
CA LYS A 610 9.97 -12.39 46.12
C LYS A 610 10.01 -11.38 44.94
N THR A 611 9.92 -11.95 43.72
CA THR A 611 9.24 -11.47 42.49
C THR A 611 9.42 -10.01 42.00
N ARG A 612 10.36 -9.81 41.06
CA ARG A 612 10.26 -9.12 39.73
C ARG A 612 11.68 -8.77 39.26
N HIS A 613 11.97 -8.91 37.96
CA HIS A 613 13.25 -8.55 37.36
C HIS A 613 13.16 -7.15 36.74
N ASP A 614 13.95 -6.19 37.24
CA ASP A 614 14.11 -4.87 36.64
C ASP A 614 15.60 -4.48 36.53
N LEU A 615 15.85 -3.45 35.70
CA LEU A 615 17.05 -3.02 34.97
C LEU A 615 18.42 -3.03 35.69
N ILE A 616 19.46 -3.30 34.89
CA ILE A 616 20.88 -2.99 35.17
C ILE A 616 21.23 -1.68 34.43
N GLU A 617 21.59 -0.62 35.17
CA GLU A 617 22.18 0.60 34.60
C GLU A 617 23.71 0.48 34.53
N TRP A 618 24.31 0.96 33.43
CA TRP A 618 25.76 1.02 33.21
C TRP A 618 26.21 2.48 33.08
N GLU A 619 27.10 2.92 33.97
CA GLU A 619 27.97 4.08 33.74
C GLU A 619 29.42 3.61 33.73
N CYS A 620 30.19 4.00 32.71
CA CYS A 620 31.62 3.67 32.59
C CYS A 620 32.46 4.93 32.81
N PRO A 621 33.37 4.96 33.81
CA PRO A 621 34.43 5.97 33.87
C PRO A 621 35.61 5.52 33.01
N ILE A 622 36.05 6.44 32.16
CA ILE A 622 37.12 6.28 31.16
C ILE A 622 38.50 6.16 31.84
N PHE A 623 39.33 5.23 31.34
CA PHE A 623 40.80 5.34 31.33
C PHE A 623 41.33 5.02 29.94
#